data_AF-A0A7Y3DBU7-F1
#
_entry.id   AF-A0A7Y3DBU7-F1
#
_cell.length_a   1.000
_cell.length_b   1.000
_cell.length_c   1.000
_cell.angle_alpha   90.00
_cell.angle_beta   90.00
_cell.angle_gamma   90.00
#
_symmetry.space_group_name_H-M   'P 1'
#
loop_
_entity.id
_entity.type
_entity.pdbx_description
1 polymer ?
#
loop_
_entity_poly.entity_id
_entity_poly.type
_entity_poly.pdbx_seq_one_letter_code
_entity_poly.pdbx_strand_id
1 'polypeptide(L)'
;MAKRSKSPFDTLSSSPAVREAAAALIEAVAEEWRGRGLEAKSYERALKEIERRRGRPLMFPMLLAGPGRGARLTLADGTHKLDFVGGIGVYGFGHGDPDLLETAVVAAAGDTVFQGHLAPGPEYLRF
;
A
#
# COMPACT_ATOMS: atom_id res chain seq x y z
N MET A 1 26.10 -24.35 -14.03
CA MET A 1 24.77 -23.79 -13.71
C MET A 1 24.17 -23.26 -15.02
N ALA A 2 23.11 -23.90 -15.53
CA ALA A 2 22.52 -23.48 -16.81
C ALA A 2 21.86 -22.09 -16.66
N LYS A 3 22.19 -21.16 -17.56
CA LYS A 3 21.47 -19.88 -17.66
C LYS A 3 20.02 -20.20 -18.00
N ARG A 4 19.12 -20.01 -17.04
CA ARG A 4 17.68 -20.12 -17.26
C ARG A 4 17.31 -19.07 -18.32
N SER A 5 16.85 -19.51 -19.50
CA SER A 5 16.38 -18.61 -20.55
C SER A 5 15.21 -17.80 -20.01
N LYS A 6 15.33 -16.47 -19.94
CA LYS A 6 14.21 -15.60 -19.57
C LYS A 6 13.11 -15.77 -20.61
N SER A 7 11.95 -16.24 -20.19
CA SER A 7 10.78 -16.27 -21.05
C SER A 7 10.31 -14.83 -21.25
N PRO A 8 9.89 -14.41 -22.47
CA PRO A 8 9.19 -13.13 -22.64
C PRO A 8 7.88 -13.07 -21.83
N PHE A 9 7.42 -14.22 -21.32
CA PHE A 9 6.23 -14.35 -20.48
C PHE A 9 6.55 -14.46 -18.98
N ASP A 10 7.81 -14.35 -18.56
CA ASP A 10 8.12 -14.31 -17.12
C ASP A 10 7.55 -13.03 -16.47
N THR A 11 7.06 -13.13 -15.24
CA THR A 11 6.56 -11.96 -14.51
C THR A 11 7.67 -10.97 -14.19
N LEU A 12 7.39 -9.67 -14.26
CA LEU A 12 8.33 -8.63 -13.84
C LEU A 12 8.78 -8.85 -12.39
N SER A 13 7.89 -9.36 -11.53
CA SER A 13 8.19 -9.70 -10.13
C SER A 13 9.17 -10.87 -9.97
N SER A 14 9.51 -11.60 -11.05
CA SER A 14 10.52 -12.67 -11.00
C SER A 14 11.94 -12.12 -11.18
N SER A 15 12.09 -10.89 -11.67
CA SER A 15 13.38 -10.25 -11.91
C SER A 15 13.96 -9.72 -10.59
N PRO A 16 15.13 -10.21 -10.12
CA PRO A 16 15.71 -9.76 -8.85
C PRO A 16 15.92 -8.25 -8.77
N ALA A 17 16.37 -7.63 -9.87
CA ALA A 17 16.58 -6.17 -9.93
C ALA A 17 15.26 -5.37 -9.81
N VAL A 18 14.15 -5.91 -10.32
CA VAL A 18 12.82 -5.29 -10.20
C VAL A 18 12.33 -5.37 -8.76
N ARG A 19 12.49 -6.53 -8.12
CA ARG A 19 12.15 -6.74 -6.70
C ARG A 19 12.96 -5.81 -5.78
N GLU A 20 14.25 -5.70 -6.03
CA GLU A 20 15.15 -4.82 -5.27
C GLU A 20 14.73 -3.35 -5.39
N ALA A 21 14.43 -2.89 -6.61
CA ALA A 21 13.94 -1.53 -6.83
C ALA A 21 12.58 -1.29 -6.14
N ALA A 22 11.66 -2.26 -6.20
CA ALA A 22 10.38 -2.17 -5.53
C ALA A 22 10.54 -2.10 -4.00
N ALA A 23 11.39 -2.95 -3.42
CA ALA A 23 11.70 -2.93 -2.00
C ALA A 23 12.30 -1.59 -1.55
N ALA A 24 13.24 -1.04 -2.32
CA ALA A 24 13.85 0.26 -2.04
C ALA A 24 12.81 1.40 -2.05
N LEU A 25 11.87 1.39 -3.01
CA LEU A 25 10.78 2.37 -3.03
C LEU A 25 9.85 2.22 -1.82
N ILE A 26 9.47 0.99 -1.47
CA ILE A 26 8.61 0.72 -0.31
C ILE A 26 9.27 1.22 0.98
N GLU A 27 10.57 0.97 1.14
CA GLU A 27 11.35 1.46 2.28
C GLU A 27 11.41 2.99 2.31
N ALA A 28 11.71 3.63 1.18
CA ALA A 28 11.75 5.09 1.09
C ALA A 28 10.39 5.71 1.44
N VAL A 29 9.29 5.16 0.94
CA VAL A 29 7.94 5.61 1.29
C VAL A 29 7.66 5.39 2.78
N ALA A 30 8.04 4.24 3.34
CA ALA A 30 7.84 3.95 4.76
C ALA A 30 8.63 4.91 5.66
N GLU A 31 9.85 5.27 5.27
CA GLU A 31 10.68 6.26 5.97
C GLU A 31 10.07 7.66 5.91
N GLU A 32 9.58 8.08 4.73
CA GLU A 32 8.88 9.36 4.57
C GLU A 32 7.65 9.49 5.47
N TRP A 33 6.96 8.38 5.77
CA TRP A 33 5.86 8.37 6.72
C TRP A 33 6.31 8.50 8.18
N ARG A 34 7.55 8.14 8.51
CA ARG A 34 8.06 8.27 9.88
C ARG A 34 8.14 9.75 10.26
N GLY A 35 7.75 10.06 11.49
CA GLY A 35 7.79 11.42 12.01
C GLY A 35 6.66 12.34 11.53
N ARG A 36 5.72 11.88 10.68
CA ARG A 36 4.52 12.64 10.28
C ARG A 36 3.39 12.65 11.31
N GLY A 37 3.73 12.42 12.59
CA GLY A 37 2.78 12.51 13.69
C GLY A 37 2.28 13.95 13.89
N LEU A 38 1.09 14.07 14.45
CA LEU A 38 0.44 15.33 14.80
C LEU A 38 0.44 15.49 16.31
N GLU A 39 0.76 16.69 16.78
CA GLU A 39 0.49 17.09 18.15
C GLU A 39 -1.02 17.06 18.43
N ALA A 40 -1.41 16.87 19.70
CA ALA A 40 -2.81 16.72 20.11
C ALA A 40 -3.74 17.82 19.56
N LYS A 41 -3.35 19.09 19.65
CA LYS A 41 -4.15 20.21 19.13
C LYS A 41 -4.30 20.18 17.61
N SER A 42 -3.25 19.76 16.90
CA SER A 42 -3.25 19.63 15.43
C SER A 42 -4.10 18.44 14.99
N TYR A 43 -4.05 17.35 15.74
CA TYR A 43 -4.89 16.16 15.52
C TYR A 43 -6.38 16.48 15.70
N GLU A 44 -6.75 17.14 16.78
CA GLU A 44 -8.14 17.60 17.01
C GLU A 44 -8.62 18.55 15.91
N ARG A 45 -7.76 19.48 15.48
CA ARG A 45 -8.05 20.40 14.39
C ARG A 45 -8.29 19.65 13.08
N ALA A 46 -7.47 18.64 12.78
CA ALA A 46 -7.63 17.82 11.58
C ALA A 46 -8.97 17.06 11.59
N LEU A 47 -9.37 16.48 12.72
CA LEU A 47 -10.67 15.81 12.85
C LEU A 47 -11.85 16.77 12.63
N LYS A 48 -11.81 17.97 13.24
CA LYS A 48 -12.83 19.01 13.02
C LYS A 48 -12.89 19.48 11.57
N GLU A 49 -11.74 19.60 10.92
CA GLU A 49 -11.68 19.98 9.51
C GLU A 49 -12.26 18.89 8.61
N ILE A 50 -12.01 17.61 8.91
CA ILE A 50 -12.63 16.47 8.21
C ILE A 50 -14.15 16.49 8.39
N GLU A 51 -14.64 16.71 9.62
CA GLU A 51 -16.06 16.84 9.91
C GLU A 51 -16.69 17.97 9.09
N ARG A 52 -16.07 19.15 9.11
CA ARG A 52 -16.53 20.32 8.35
C ARG A 52 -16.61 20.04 6.84
N ARG A 53 -15.60 19.39 6.26
CA ARG A 53 -15.57 19.05 4.82
C ARG A 53 -16.59 17.98 4.45
N ARG A 54 -16.81 16.98 5.33
CA ARG A 54 -17.75 15.88 5.08
C ARG A 54 -19.20 16.24 5.42
N GLY A 55 -19.43 17.34 6.13
CA GLY A 55 -20.73 17.74 6.68
C GLY A 55 -21.21 16.86 7.84
N ARG A 56 -20.36 15.98 8.36
CA ARG A 56 -20.62 15.09 9.50
C ARG A 56 -19.32 14.49 10.05
N PRO A 57 -19.27 14.13 11.34
CA PRO A 57 -18.08 13.52 11.93
C PRO A 57 -17.74 12.15 11.32
N LEU A 58 -16.52 11.68 11.54
CA LEU A 58 -16.16 10.30 11.29
C LEU A 58 -16.91 9.39 12.27
N MET A 59 -17.27 8.17 11.83
CA MET A 59 -17.90 7.17 12.71
C MET A 59 -16.98 6.83 13.89
N PHE A 60 -15.69 6.66 13.60
CA PHE A 60 -14.64 6.65 14.59
C PHE A 60 -13.78 7.90 14.38
N PRO A 61 -13.66 8.82 15.37
CA PRO A 61 -12.86 10.03 15.25
C PRO A 61 -11.36 9.71 15.33
N MET A 62 -10.88 8.94 14.37
CA MET A 62 -9.51 8.44 14.29
C MET A 62 -8.92 8.82 12.94
N LEU A 63 -7.70 9.36 12.95
CA LEU A 63 -6.92 9.67 11.76
C LEU A 63 -5.65 8.82 11.76
N LEU A 64 -5.33 8.15 10.65
CA LEU A 64 -4.14 7.30 10.54
C LEU A 64 -2.89 8.15 10.26
N ALA A 65 -1.75 7.76 10.82
CA ALA A 65 -0.46 8.41 10.60
C ALA A 65 0.24 7.98 9.31
N GLY A 66 -0.14 6.84 8.75
CA GLY A 66 0.59 6.18 7.66
C GLY A 66 0.24 4.69 7.56
N PRO A 67 1.10 3.86 6.95
CA PRO A 67 0.82 2.44 6.74
C PRO A 67 0.75 1.68 8.07
N GLY A 68 -0.21 0.75 8.17
CA GLY A 68 -0.28 -0.21 9.27
C GLY A 68 0.67 -1.39 9.08
N ARG A 69 0.69 -2.29 10.08
CA ARG A 69 1.44 -3.56 10.03
C ARG A 69 0.59 -4.69 10.59
N GLY A 70 0.19 -5.63 9.74
CA GLY A 70 -0.74 -6.70 10.09
C GLY A 70 -2.06 -6.11 10.61
N ALA A 71 -2.50 -6.52 11.80
CA ALA A 71 -3.69 -5.96 12.43
C ALA A 71 -3.44 -4.62 13.18
N ARG A 72 -2.20 -4.11 13.22
CA ARG A 72 -1.87 -2.91 14.00
C ARG A 72 -1.88 -1.65 13.14
N LEU A 73 -2.59 -0.64 13.63
CA LEU A 73 -2.64 0.71 13.08
C LEU A 73 -1.88 1.68 13.96
N THR A 74 -1.33 2.73 13.35
CA THR A 74 -0.79 3.90 14.03
C THR A 74 -1.66 5.10 13.66
N LEU A 75 -2.22 5.74 14.67
CA LEU A 75 -2.97 6.98 14.52
C LEU A 75 -2.01 8.16 14.45
N ALA A 76 -2.45 9.25 13.81
CA ALA A 76 -1.67 10.46 13.63
C ALA A 76 -1.27 11.11 14.96
N ASP A 77 -1.97 10.85 16.07
CA ASP A 77 -1.57 11.27 17.42
C ASP A 77 -0.46 10.40 18.05
N GLY A 78 0.06 9.40 17.31
CA GLY A 78 1.08 8.47 17.75
C GLY A 78 0.55 7.24 18.49
N THR A 79 -0.76 7.15 18.75
CA THR A 79 -1.33 5.99 19.44
C THR A 79 -1.49 4.78 18.50
N HIS A 80 -1.48 3.58 19.07
CA HIS A 80 -1.69 2.35 18.32
C HIS A 80 -3.08 1.75 18.58
N LYS A 81 -3.67 1.17 17.54
CA LYS A 81 -4.96 0.46 17.60
C LYS A 81 -4.86 -0.88 16.91
N LEU A 82 -5.72 -1.82 17.29
CA LEU A 82 -5.93 -3.06 16.54
C LEU A 82 -7.13 -2.87 15.61
N ASP A 83 -6.95 -3.22 14.34
CA ASP A 83 -8.00 -3.18 13.33
C ASP A 83 -8.76 -4.51 13.30
N PHE A 84 -9.89 -4.54 14.02
CA PHE A 84 -10.82 -5.68 13.98
C PHE A 84 -11.87 -5.54 12.87
N VAL A 85 -11.88 -4.41 12.16
CA VAL A 85 -12.78 -4.18 11.02
C VAL A 85 -12.11 -4.65 9.72
N GLY A 86 -10.77 -4.77 9.72
CA GLY A 86 -9.96 -5.21 8.58
C GLY A 86 -10.12 -4.27 7.38
N GLY A 87 -10.32 -2.97 7.62
CA GLY A 87 -10.71 -2.00 6.58
C GLY A 87 -11.96 -2.41 5.82
N ILE A 88 -12.96 -2.96 6.50
CA ILE A 88 -14.19 -3.50 5.90
C ILE A 88 -13.86 -4.68 4.97
N GLY A 89 -12.99 -5.57 5.45
CA GLY A 89 -12.56 -6.78 4.76
C GLY A 89 -11.48 -6.60 3.68
N VAL A 90 -11.02 -5.38 3.41
CA VAL A 90 -10.02 -5.11 2.37
C VAL A 90 -8.61 -5.57 2.78
N TYR A 91 -8.26 -5.46 4.07
CA TYR A 91 -6.95 -5.87 4.58
C TYR A 91 -6.93 -7.35 4.97
N GLY A 92 -7.32 -8.24 4.05
CA GLY A 92 -7.37 -9.70 4.29
C GLY A 92 -6.02 -10.32 4.68
N PHE A 93 -4.92 -9.80 4.11
CA PHE A 93 -3.55 -10.19 4.47
C PHE A 93 -2.94 -9.30 5.58
N GLY A 94 -3.75 -8.40 6.15
CA GLY A 94 -3.29 -7.36 7.06
C GLY A 94 -2.76 -6.12 6.34
N HIS A 95 -2.53 -5.06 7.12
CA HIS A 95 -1.94 -3.83 6.62
C HIS A 95 -0.46 -4.01 6.30
N GLY A 96 -0.01 -3.42 5.19
CA GLY A 96 1.41 -3.35 4.86
C GLY A 96 2.06 -4.70 4.56
N ASP A 97 1.30 -5.65 4.01
CA ASP A 97 1.84 -6.93 3.56
C ASP A 97 2.96 -6.71 2.52
N PRO A 98 4.19 -7.20 2.78
CA PRO A 98 5.34 -6.91 1.90
C PRO A 98 5.17 -7.45 0.48
N ASP A 99 4.61 -8.65 0.33
CA ASP A 99 4.46 -9.29 -0.98
C ASP A 99 3.41 -8.57 -1.84
N LEU A 100 2.31 -8.12 -1.23
CA LEU A 100 1.31 -7.29 -1.89
C LEU A 100 1.85 -5.91 -2.25
N LEU A 101 2.60 -5.25 -1.37
CA LEU A 101 3.21 -3.96 -1.67
C LEU A 101 4.22 -4.06 -2.82
N GLU A 102 5.09 -5.07 -2.79
CA GLU A 102 6.06 -5.34 -3.85
C GLU A 102 5.33 -5.56 -5.19
N THR A 103 4.31 -6.43 -5.18
CA THR A 103 3.49 -6.70 -6.37
C THR A 103 2.80 -5.45 -6.90
N ALA A 104 2.24 -4.61 -6.01
CA ALA A 104 1.57 -3.38 -6.39
C ALA A 104 2.53 -2.36 -7.01
N VAL A 105 3.74 -2.20 -6.45
CA VAL A 105 4.78 -1.31 -7.01
C VAL A 105 5.20 -1.78 -8.41
N VAL A 106 5.46 -3.09 -8.56
CA VAL A 106 5.84 -3.66 -9.86
C VAL A 106 4.71 -3.51 -10.88
N ALA A 107 3.46 -3.77 -10.49
CA ALA A 107 2.30 -3.61 -11.35
C ALA A 107 2.10 -2.15 -11.78
N ALA A 108 2.21 -1.20 -10.84
CA ALA A 108 2.09 0.22 -11.13
C ALA A 108 3.17 0.73 -12.10
N ALA A 109 4.39 0.16 -12.02
CA ALA A 109 5.49 0.48 -12.93
C ALA A 109 5.39 -0.22 -14.30
N GLY A 110 4.56 -1.26 -14.43
CA GLY A 110 4.45 -2.11 -15.62
C GLY A 110 3.62 -1.54 -16.77
N ASP A 111 3.30 -0.25 -16.76
CA ASP A 111 2.52 0.49 -17.79
C ASP A 111 1.12 -0.08 -18.10
N THR A 112 0.69 -1.08 -17.34
CA THR A 112 -0.59 -1.77 -17.56
C THR A 112 -1.55 -1.44 -16.43
N VAL A 113 -2.42 -0.46 -16.65
CA VAL A 113 -3.49 -0.12 -15.71
C VAL A 113 -4.63 -1.15 -15.76
N PHE A 114 -4.88 -1.75 -16.94
CA PHE A 114 -5.90 -2.76 -17.16
C PHE A 114 -5.53 -3.58 -18.41
N GLN A 115 -5.62 -4.90 -18.31
CA GLN A 115 -5.47 -5.77 -19.48
C GLN A 115 -6.84 -5.95 -20.16
N GLY A 116 -7.10 -5.13 -21.18
CA GLY A 116 -8.33 -5.19 -21.97
C GLY A 116 -8.33 -6.26 -23.05
N HIS A 117 -9.47 -6.39 -23.72
CA HIS A 117 -9.70 -7.44 -24.73
C HIS A 117 -9.15 -7.11 -26.13
N LEU A 118 -8.84 -5.84 -26.41
CA LEU A 118 -8.50 -5.39 -27.78
C LEU A 118 -7.01 -5.54 -28.10
N ALA A 119 -6.14 -5.29 -27.13
CA ALA A 119 -4.69 -5.34 -27.29
C ALA A 119 -4.03 -5.70 -25.95
N PRO A 120 -4.19 -6.94 -25.47
CA PRO A 120 -3.58 -7.37 -24.23
C PRO A 120 -2.06 -7.53 -24.40
N GLY A 121 -1.35 -7.36 -23.30
CA GLY A 121 0.07 -7.65 -23.18
C GLY A 121 0.38 -9.15 -23.07
N PRO A 122 1.68 -9.52 -23.05
CA PRO A 122 2.13 -10.91 -22.92
C PRO A 122 1.64 -11.60 -21.64
N GLU A 123 1.17 -10.85 -20.65
CA GLU A 123 0.54 -11.36 -19.42
C GLU A 123 -0.62 -12.31 -19.70
N TYR A 124 -1.36 -12.12 -20.81
CA TYR A 124 -2.48 -12.99 -21.20
C TYR A 124 -2.06 -14.43 -21.51
N LEU A 125 -0.78 -14.69 -21.71
CA LEU A 125 -0.26 -16.02 -22.00
C LEU A 125 0.25 -16.73 -20.74
N ARG A 126 0.14 -16.09 -19.57
CA ARG A 126 0.48 -16.67 -18.26
C ARG A 126 -0.75 -17.40 -17.72
N PHE A 127 -0.80 -18.72 -17.91
CA PHE A 127 -1.76 -19.63 -17.27
C PHE A 127 -1.01 -20.68 -16.46
#